data_AF-Q117T8-F1
#
_entry.id   AF-Q117T8-F1
#
_cell.length_a   1.000
_cell.length_b   1.000
_cell.length_c   1.000
_cell.angle_alpha   90.00
_cell.angle_beta   90.00
_cell.angle_gamma   90.00
#
_symmetry.space_group_name_H-M   'P 1'
#
loop_
_entity.id
_entity.type
_entity.pdbx_description
1 polymer ?
#
loop_
_entity_poly.entity_id
_entity_poly.type
_entity_poly.pdbx_seq_one_letter_code
_entity_poly.pdbx_strand_id
1 'polypeptide(L)'
;MNSITKPTEKSFNLLPTSNLSKSLPDQTQFSDKDQDFVKNFQEPPQGDLLTHSITPILQQIYPDDKYCVGRDSAIYWRITKATETPEKSSVYPDCFYVPNVLQKLDGKLRRSSVL
;
A
#
# COMPACT_ATOMS: atom_id res chain seq x y z
N MET A 1 -46.08 21.83 47.76
CA MET A 1 -44.91 22.51 48.36
C MET A 1 -43.65 21.79 47.92
N ASN A 2 -43.04 22.38 46.88
CA ASN A 2 -41.71 22.25 46.28
C ASN A 2 -40.79 21.08 46.71
N SER A 3 -40.77 20.03 45.90
CA SER A 3 -39.63 19.11 45.79
C SER A 3 -38.65 19.71 44.79
N ILE A 4 -37.57 20.33 45.29
CA ILE A 4 -36.48 20.87 44.46
C ILE A 4 -35.73 19.69 43.85
N THR A 5 -35.94 19.44 42.56
CA THR A 5 -35.06 18.58 41.74
C THR A 5 -33.68 19.22 41.66
N LYS A 6 -32.70 18.62 42.33
CA LYS A 6 -31.28 18.93 42.14
C LYS A 6 -30.89 18.60 40.69
N PRO A 7 -30.15 19.46 39.97
CA PRO A 7 -29.60 19.07 38.69
C PRO A 7 -28.48 18.06 38.93
N THR A 8 -28.63 16.88 38.35
CA THR A 8 -27.53 15.91 38.24
C THR A 8 -26.49 16.50 37.31
N GLU A 9 -25.45 17.12 37.87
CA GLU A 9 -24.21 17.37 37.14
C GLU A 9 -23.61 16.03 36.74
N LYS A 10 -23.87 15.65 35.49
CA LYS A 10 -23.18 14.53 34.85
C LYS A 10 -21.75 15.02 34.61
N SER A 11 -20.88 14.81 35.59
CA SER A 11 -19.45 15.05 35.46
C SER A 11 -18.91 14.18 34.33
N PHE A 12 -18.77 14.76 33.14
CA PHE A 12 -17.92 14.20 32.11
C PHE A 12 -16.49 14.32 32.63
N ASN A 13 -16.00 13.25 33.25
CA ASN A 13 -14.57 13.07 33.49
C ASN A 13 -13.89 12.92 32.13
N LEU A 14 -13.72 14.04 31.41
CA LEU A 14 -12.70 14.15 30.40
C LEU A 14 -11.37 14.13 31.16
N LEU A 15 -10.69 12.98 31.13
CA LEU A 15 -9.29 12.88 31.52
C LEU A 15 -8.56 14.09 30.91
N PRO A 16 -7.74 14.82 31.69
CA PRO A 16 -7.03 15.95 31.13
C PRO A 16 -6.16 15.43 30.00
N THR A 17 -6.33 15.99 28.80
CA THR A 17 -5.42 15.83 27.66
C THR A 17 -4.02 16.40 27.95
N SER A 18 -3.68 16.64 29.22
CA SER A 18 -2.43 17.22 29.71
C SER A 18 -1.20 16.33 29.48
N ASN A 19 -1.40 15.08 29.04
CA ASN A 19 -0.32 14.15 28.72
C ASN A 19 -0.20 13.80 27.23
N LEU A 20 -0.98 14.45 26.34
CA LEU A 20 -0.70 14.34 24.91
C LEU A 20 0.47 15.27 24.58
N SER A 21 1.58 14.68 24.10
CA SER A 21 2.70 15.44 23.55
C SER A 21 2.18 16.54 22.61
N LYS A 22 2.60 17.79 22.83
CA LYS A 22 2.21 18.95 22.01
C LYS A 22 2.85 18.95 20.61
N SER A 23 3.77 18.04 20.32
CA SER A 23 4.39 17.91 19.01
C SER A 23 3.83 16.72 18.25
N LEU A 24 3.54 16.93 16.97
CA LEU A 24 3.33 15.82 16.05
C LEU A 24 4.58 14.93 16.06
N PRO A 25 4.43 13.60 16.00
CA PRO A 25 5.58 12.72 15.88
C PRO A 25 6.33 13.00 14.59
N ASP A 26 7.65 12.93 14.63
CA ASP A 26 8.52 13.09 13.47
C ASP A 26 9.14 11.75 13.04
N GLN A 27 9.78 11.76 11.87
CA GLN A 27 10.37 10.57 11.25
C GLN A 27 11.47 9.90 12.09
N THR A 28 12.01 10.56 13.13
CA THR A 28 13.04 9.99 14.02
C THR A 28 12.45 9.09 15.10
N GLN A 29 11.13 9.07 15.25
CA GLN A 29 10.42 8.34 16.30
C GLN A 29 9.90 6.96 15.85
N PHE A 30 10.16 6.56 14.60
CA PHE A 30 9.81 5.22 14.12
C PHE A 30 10.69 4.16 14.78
N SER A 31 10.05 3.10 15.30
CA SER A 31 10.75 1.99 15.96
C SER A 31 11.53 1.19 14.92
N ASP A 32 12.85 1.24 15.03
CA ASP A 32 13.85 0.68 14.13
C ASP A 32 13.93 -0.86 14.18
N LYS A 33 12.78 -1.55 14.25
CA LYS A 33 12.74 -3.01 14.50
C LYS A 33 13.39 -3.84 13.39
N ASP A 34 13.57 -3.28 12.19
CA ASP A 34 14.23 -3.93 11.05
C ASP A 34 15.49 -3.19 10.53
N GLN A 35 15.96 -2.12 11.17
CA GLN A 35 17.18 -1.33 10.82
C GLN A 35 17.33 -0.84 9.36
N ASP A 36 16.39 -1.15 8.48
CA ASP A 36 16.32 -0.60 7.13
C ASP A 36 15.29 0.54 7.16
N PHE A 37 15.79 1.78 7.15
CA PHE A 37 14.98 2.95 6.82
C PHE A 37 14.13 2.64 5.57
N VAL A 38 12.92 3.20 5.47
CA VAL A 38 12.07 3.08 4.28
C VAL A 38 12.82 3.67 3.07
N LYS A 39 13.55 2.83 2.32
CA LYS A 39 14.38 3.21 1.17
C LYS A 39 13.50 3.78 0.05
N ASN A 40 12.29 3.28 -0.09
CA ASN A 40 11.30 3.70 -1.09
C ASN A 40 11.01 5.20 -1.06
N PHE A 41 11.11 5.88 0.09
CA PHE A 41 10.87 7.33 0.15
C PHE A 41 11.99 8.15 -0.50
N GLN A 42 13.22 7.63 -0.50
CA GLN A 42 14.39 8.25 -1.11
C GLN A 42 14.73 7.67 -2.49
N GLU A 43 14.02 6.61 -2.91
CA GLU A 43 14.22 6.03 -4.23
C GLU A 43 13.90 7.08 -5.30
N PRO A 44 14.74 7.17 -6.35
CA PRO A 44 14.42 7.97 -7.53
C PRO A 44 13.03 7.58 -8.08
N PRO A 45 12.40 8.40 -8.93
CA PRO A 45 11.19 8.03 -9.68
C PRO A 45 11.50 6.98 -10.77
N GLN A 46 12.24 5.94 -10.41
CA GLN A 46 12.77 4.88 -11.26
C GLN A 46 11.62 4.07 -11.84
N GLY A 47 10.58 3.78 -11.05
CA GLY A 47 9.38 3.09 -11.53
C GLY A 47 8.65 3.89 -12.61
N ASP A 48 8.47 5.20 -12.43
CA ASP A 48 7.84 6.09 -13.42
C ASP A 48 8.68 6.22 -14.68
N LEU A 49 9.98 6.48 -14.53
CA LEU A 49 10.90 6.63 -15.66
C LEU A 49 10.98 5.35 -16.49
N LEU A 50 11.11 4.18 -15.85
CA LEU A 50 11.16 2.89 -16.52
C LEU A 50 9.86 2.60 -17.27
N THR A 51 8.71 2.80 -16.60
CA THR A 51 7.40 2.58 -17.22
C THR A 51 7.23 3.47 -18.44
N HIS A 52 7.55 4.76 -18.31
CA HIS A 52 7.43 5.71 -19.40
C HIS A 52 8.38 5.37 -20.57
N SER A 53 9.62 4.99 -20.26
CA SER A 53 10.65 4.70 -21.28
C SER A 53 10.37 3.41 -22.06
N ILE A 54 9.81 2.38 -21.40
CA ILE A 54 9.55 1.08 -22.04
C ILE A 54 8.20 1.02 -22.76
N THR A 55 7.22 1.83 -22.36
CA THR A 55 5.86 1.81 -22.91
C THR A 55 5.80 1.93 -24.44
N PRO A 56 6.51 2.86 -25.10
CA PRO A 56 6.47 2.98 -26.57
C PRO A 56 6.92 1.70 -27.28
N ILE A 57 7.88 0.98 -26.71
CA ILE A 57 8.38 -0.29 -27.26
C ILE A 57 7.36 -1.41 -27.02
N LEU A 58 6.76 -1.47 -25.83
CA LEU A 58 5.73 -2.46 -25.54
C LEU A 58 4.49 -2.28 -26.40
N GLN A 59 4.10 -1.05 -26.72
CA GLN A 59 2.99 -0.76 -27.63
C GLN A 59 3.27 -1.22 -29.08
N GLN A 60 4.53 -1.19 -29.52
CA GLN A 60 4.90 -1.75 -30.83
C GLN A 60 4.82 -3.28 -30.85
N ILE A 61 5.18 -3.94 -29.74
CA ILE A 61 5.16 -5.40 -29.62
C ILE A 61 3.74 -5.93 -29.38
N TYR A 62 2.94 -5.20 -28.59
CA TYR A 62 1.59 -5.57 -28.15
C TYR A 62 0.60 -4.43 -28.45
N PRO A 63 0.23 -4.22 -29.73
CA PRO A 63 -0.71 -3.16 -30.12
C PRO A 63 -2.13 -3.37 -29.57
N ASP A 64 -2.42 -4.55 -29.03
CA ASP A 64 -3.69 -4.92 -28.40
C ASP A 64 -3.64 -4.86 -26.86
N ASP A 65 -2.66 -4.18 -26.29
CA ASP A 65 -2.48 -3.97 -24.84
C ASP A 65 -2.39 -5.28 -24.03
N LYS A 66 -1.87 -6.34 -24.65
CA LYS A 66 -1.63 -7.64 -23.98
C LYS A 66 -0.32 -7.68 -23.21
N TYR A 67 -0.10 -6.71 -22.33
CA TYR A 67 1.00 -6.71 -21.39
C TYR A 67 0.64 -5.97 -20.11
N CYS A 68 1.33 -6.27 -19.01
CA CYS A 68 1.21 -5.53 -17.75
C CYS A 68 2.60 -5.09 -17.27
N VAL A 69 2.72 -3.82 -16.89
CA VAL A 69 3.86 -3.30 -16.12
C VAL A 69 3.30 -2.87 -14.77
N GLY A 70 3.94 -3.31 -13.70
CA GLY A 70 3.55 -2.92 -12.35
C GLY A 70 4.73 -2.49 -11.51
N ARG A 71 4.40 -1.83 -10.41
CA ARG A 71 5.32 -1.18 -9.47
C ARG A 71 4.78 -1.35 -8.07
N ASP A 72 5.67 -1.49 -7.10
CA ASP A 72 5.35 -1.50 -5.67
C ASP A 72 4.13 -2.38 -5.31
N SER A 73 3.94 -3.49 -6.03
CA SER A 73 2.74 -4.33 -5.91
C SER A 73 3.10 -5.80 -5.84
N ALA A 74 2.30 -6.52 -5.07
CA ALA A 74 2.49 -7.94 -4.85
C ALA A 74 2.34 -8.73 -6.16
N ILE A 75 3.25 -9.67 -6.39
CA ILE A 75 3.14 -10.70 -7.43
C ILE A 75 3.31 -12.09 -6.83
N TYR A 76 2.52 -13.04 -7.31
CA TYR A 76 2.75 -14.46 -7.02
C TYR A 76 3.81 -15.01 -7.96
N TRP A 77 5.04 -15.15 -7.52
CA TRP A 77 6.13 -15.60 -8.41
C TRP A 77 6.26 -17.13 -8.52
N ARG A 78 5.55 -17.87 -7.67
CA ARG A 78 5.54 -19.34 -7.64
C ARG A 78 4.13 -19.88 -7.42
N ILE A 79 3.89 -21.10 -7.88
CA ILE A 79 2.64 -21.83 -7.60
C ILE A 79 2.53 -22.00 -6.08
N THR A 80 1.51 -21.39 -5.49
CA THR A 80 1.20 -21.52 -4.08
C THR A 80 0.74 -22.94 -3.80
N LYS A 81 1.39 -23.65 -2.88
CA LYS A 81 0.85 -24.91 -2.37
C LYS A 81 -0.46 -24.60 -1.64
N ALA A 82 -1.44 -25.51 -1.71
CA ALA A 82 -2.76 -25.30 -1.10
C ALA A 82 -2.73 -24.98 0.40
N THR A 83 -1.61 -25.22 1.08
CA THR A 83 -1.38 -24.95 2.50
C THR A 83 -0.67 -23.62 2.80
N GLU A 84 -0.20 -22.89 1.79
CA GLU A 84 0.49 -21.60 1.96
C GLU A 84 -0.49 -20.43 1.88
N THR A 85 -0.36 -19.44 2.77
CA THR A 85 -1.18 -18.24 2.70
C THR A 85 -0.71 -17.35 1.53
N PRO A 86 -1.60 -16.57 0.90
CA PRO A 86 -1.26 -15.76 -0.25
C PRO A 86 -0.05 -14.83 -0.02
N GLU A 87 0.09 -14.26 1.17
CA GLU A 87 1.18 -13.35 1.53
C GLU A 87 2.54 -14.06 1.51
N LYS A 88 2.60 -15.34 1.89
CA LYS A 88 3.85 -16.13 1.90
C LYS A 88 4.33 -16.53 0.50
N SER A 89 3.42 -16.55 -0.47
CA SER A 89 3.73 -16.80 -1.88
C SER A 89 3.92 -15.53 -2.71
N SER A 90 3.70 -14.37 -2.10
CA SER A 90 3.82 -13.07 -2.76
C SER A 90 5.20 -12.48 -2.56
N VAL A 91 5.73 -11.83 -3.58
CA VAL A 91 6.89 -10.93 -3.48
C VAL A 91 6.47 -9.53 -3.94
N TYR A 92 7.13 -8.51 -3.40
CA TYR A 92 6.89 -7.10 -3.71
C TYR A 92 8.11 -6.53 -4.42
N PRO A 93 8.26 -6.77 -5.74
CA PRO A 93 9.33 -6.16 -6.50
C PRO A 93 9.03 -4.67 -6.74
N ASP A 94 10.10 -3.87 -6.82
CA ASP A 94 10.00 -2.43 -7.12
C ASP A 94 9.40 -2.21 -8.52
N CYS A 95 9.70 -3.09 -9.47
CA CYS A 95 9.07 -3.11 -10.79
C CYS A 95 9.00 -4.53 -11.39
N PHE A 96 8.00 -4.79 -12.22
CA PHE A 96 7.90 -6.02 -13.00
C PHE A 96 7.22 -5.80 -14.35
N TYR A 97 7.43 -6.75 -15.25
CA TYR A 97 6.78 -6.82 -16.56
C TYR A 97 6.24 -8.23 -16.80
N VAL A 98 4.99 -8.33 -17.28
CA VAL A 98 4.34 -9.59 -17.65
C VAL A 98 3.78 -9.51 -19.07
N PRO A 99 4.27 -10.32 -20.03
CA PRO A 99 3.76 -10.36 -21.40
C PRO A 99 2.47 -11.18 -21.51
N ASN A 100 1.74 -10.99 -22.61
CA ASN A 100 0.59 -11.80 -23.03
C ASN A 100 -0.57 -11.86 -22.01
N VAL A 101 -0.77 -10.79 -21.23
CA VAL A 101 -1.86 -10.66 -20.26
C VAL A 101 -2.68 -9.41 -20.55
N LEU A 102 -4.00 -9.51 -20.43
CA LEU A 102 -4.87 -8.34 -20.56
C LEU A 102 -4.60 -7.36 -19.42
N GLN A 103 -4.42 -6.07 -19.68
CA GLN A 103 -4.28 -5.06 -18.61
C GLN A 103 -5.48 -5.00 -17.65
N LYS A 104 -6.67 -5.38 -18.15
CA LYS A 104 -7.91 -5.40 -17.37
C LYS A 104 -8.43 -6.82 -17.21
N LEU A 105 -8.89 -7.14 -16.00
CA LEU A 105 -9.68 -8.33 -15.69
C LEU A 105 -11.10 -7.87 -15.36
N ASP A 106 -12.09 -8.36 -16.12
CA ASP A 106 -13.50 -7.95 -15.99
C ASP A 106 -13.71 -6.41 -16.01
N GLY A 107 -12.97 -5.73 -16.88
CA GLY A 107 -13.01 -4.27 -17.02
C GLY A 107 -12.29 -3.48 -15.92
N LYS A 108 -11.79 -4.15 -14.86
CA LYS A 108 -11.03 -3.53 -13.77
C LYS A 108 -9.53 -3.64 -14.02
N LEU A 109 -8.79 -2.59 -13.67
CA LEU A 109 -7.32 -2.65 -13.69
C LEU A 109 -6.85 -3.75 -12.74
N ARG A 110 -5.89 -4.54 -13.21
CA ARG A 110 -5.25 -5.58 -12.40
C ARG A 110 -4.55 -4.95 -11.20
N ARG A 111 -4.70 -5.59 -10.04
CA ARG A 111 -3.95 -5.26 -8.81
C ARG A 111 -2.71 -6.13 -8.63
N SER A 112 -2.58 -7.18 -9.43
CA SER A 112 -1.44 -8.10 -9.51
C SER A 112 -1.43 -8.79 -10.89
N SER A 113 -0.27 -9.28 -11.30
CA SER A 113 -0.08 -9.85 -12.66
C SER A 113 -0.22 -11.36 -12.72
N VAL A 114 -0.76 -11.98 -11.69
CA VAL A 114 -0.89 -13.43 -11.61
C VAL A 114 -2.33 -13.78 -11.24
N LEU A 115 -2.89 -14.66 -12.08
CA LEU A 115 -4.23 -15.21 -12.00
C LEU A 115 -4.38 -16.16 -10.81
#